data_AF-A0A2G8RDF7-F1
#
_entry.id   AF-A0A2G8RDF7-F1
#
_cell.length_a   1.000
_cell.length_b   1.000
_cell.length_c   1.000
_cell.angle_alpha   90.00
_cell.angle_beta   90.00
_cell.angle_gamma   90.00
#
_symmetry.space_group_name_H-M   'P 1'
#
loop_
_entity.id
_entity.type
_entity.pdbx_description
1 polymer ?
#
loop_
_entity_poly.entity_id
_entity_poly.type
_entity_poly.pdbx_seq_one_letter_code
_entity_poly.pdbx_strand_id
1 'polypeptide(L)'
;MTIEALPFRHIQFVAVNAACLSSFSALLASWLPDGHRWGQEWVARNPTRADRHPGSFKINMKTGYWADFATSDRGGDPVSLYAYLNGVSQVQAARDLVETWGMI
;
A
#
# COMPACT_ATOMS: atom_id res chain seq x y z
N MET A 1 -7.69 -17.46 -22.87
CA MET A 1 -6.28 -17.06 -23.00
C MET A 1 -5.77 -16.87 -21.58
N THR A 2 -5.23 -17.94 -21.00
CA THR A 2 -4.81 -17.96 -19.59
C THR A 2 -3.40 -17.39 -19.57
N ILE A 3 -3.23 -16.27 -18.87
CA ILE A 3 -1.90 -15.72 -18.59
C ILE A 3 -1.31 -16.67 -17.56
N GLU A 4 -0.49 -17.62 -18.00
CA GLU A 4 0.32 -18.38 -17.06
C GLU A 4 1.33 -17.41 -16.45
N ALA A 5 0.99 -16.89 -15.27
CA ALA A 5 1.89 -16.07 -14.47
C ALA A 5 3.17 -16.88 -14.30
N LEU A 6 4.25 -16.43 -14.95
CA LEU A 6 5.56 -17.05 -14.82
C LEU A 6 5.87 -17.12 -13.32
N PRO A 7 6.31 -18.28 -12.80
CA PRO A 7 6.56 -18.40 -11.38
C PRO A 7 7.66 -17.39 -11.02
N PHE A 8 7.28 -16.35 -10.28
CA PHE A 8 8.24 -15.48 -9.58
C PHE A 8 9.05 -16.39 -8.67
N ARG A 9 10.20 -16.87 -9.17
CA ARG A 9 11.11 -17.76 -8.44
C ARG A 9 11.60 -17.11 -7.15
N HIS A 10 11.58 -15.77 -7.09
CA HIS A 10 11.84 -15.01 -5.89
C HIS A 10 11.14 -13.64 -5.96
N ILE A 11 10.30 -13.33 -4.98
CA ILE A 11 9.72 -11.98 -4.83
C ILE A 11 10.78 -11.08 -4.19
N GLN A 12 11.10 -9.97 -4.85
CA GLN A 12 12.07 -8.98 -4.36
C GLN A 12 11.34 -7.87 -3.61
N PHE A 13 10.89 -8.14 -2.38
CA PHE A 13 10.14 -7.17 -1.56
C PHE A 13 10.85 -5.81 -1.45
N VAL A 14 12.18 -5.81 -1.30
CA VAL A 14 12.97 -4.58 -1.23
C VAL A 14 12.85 -3.74 -2.51
N ALA A 15 12.95 -4.39 -3.68
CA ALA A 15 12.84 -3.70 -4.97
C ALA A 15 11.42 -3.18 -5.20
N VAL A 16 10.40 -4.01 -4.94
CA VAL A 16 8.99 -3.61 -5.08
C VAL A 16 8.66 -2.43 -4.17
N ASN A 17 9.11 -2.47 -2.91
CA ASN A 17 8.91 -1.37 -1.97
C ASN A 17 9.62 -0.09 -2.43
N ALA A 18 10.86 -0.17 -2.94
CA ALA A 18 11.58 0.98 -3.47
C ALA A 18 10.90 1.59 -4.72
N ALA A 19 10.41 0.75 -5.63
CA ALA A 19 9.64 1.18 -6.79
C ALA A 19 8.33 1.87 -6.37
N CYS A 20 7.61 1.29 -5.40
CA CYS A 20 6.41 1.90 -4.84
C CYS A 20 6.69 3.27 -4.22
N LEU A 21 7.76 3.40 -3.42
CA LEU A 21 8.13 4.67 -2.79
C LEU A 21 8.43 5.77 -3.82
N SER A 22 8.99 5.41 -4.98
CA SER A 22 9.28 6.37 -6.06
C SER A 22 8.02 6.96 -6.70
N SER A 23 6.90 6.23 -6.65
CA SER A 23 5.60 6.61 -7.22
C SER A 23 4.50 6.78 -6.16
N PHE A 24 4.88 6.91 -4.89
CA PHE A 24 3.95 6.59 -3.80
C PHE A 24 2.77 7.54 -3.69
N SER A 25 2.96 8.83 -3.97
CA SER A 25 1.83 9.77 -3.98
C SER A 25 0.76 9.41 -5.01
N ALA A 26 1.16 8.92 -6.19
CA ALA A 26 0.20 8.49 -7.21
C ALA A 26 -0.50 7.19 -6.81
N LEU A 27 0.26 6.24 -6.24
CA LEU A 27 -0.31 5.00 -5.70
C LEU A 27 -1.31 5.28 -4.58
N LEU A 28 -0.96 6.14 -3.61
CA LEU A 28 -1.84 6.52 -2.50
C LEU A 28 -3.10 7.23 -2.99
N ALA A 29 -2.99 8.11 -3.98
CA ALA A 29 -4.16 8.74 -4.60
C ALA A 29 -5.08 7.72 -5.27
N SER A 30 -4.53 6.60 -5.77
CA SER A 30 -5.35 5.55 -6.36
C SER A 30 -5.91 4.55 -5.35
N TRP A 31 -5.17 4.24 -4.28
CA TRP A 31 -5.59 3.28 -3.25
C TRP A 31 -6.53 3.91 -2.22
N LEU A 32 -6.35 5.20 -1.94
CA LEU A 32 -7.05 5.97 -0.92
C LEU A 32 -7.48 7.32 -1.52
N PRO A 33 -8.44 7.30 -2.48
CA PRO A 33 -8.78 8.46 -3.31
C PRO A 33 -9.45 9.61 -2.56
N ASP A 34 -9.99 9.35 -1.37
CA ASP A 34 -10.55 10.37 -0.47
C ASP A 34 -9.51 10.93 0.50
N GLY A 35 -8.29 10.40 0.46
CA GLY A 35 -7.18 10.90 1.24
C GLY A 35 -6.56 12.16 0.66
N HIS A 36 -5.75 12.82 1.47
CA HIS A 36 -5.04 14.02 1.08
C HIS A 36 -3.67 14.09 1.74
N ARG A 37 -2.78 14.88 1.14
CA ARG A 37 -1.46 15.16 1.68
C ARG A 37 -1.56 16.15 2.84
N TRP A 38 -0.98 15.80 3.98
CA TRP A 38 -0.74 16.68 5.11
C TRP A 38 0.73 16.59 5.55
N GLY A 39 1.53 17.58 5.14
CA GLY A 39 2.97 17.55 5.38
C GLY A 39 3.61 16.36 4.66
N GLN A 40 4.25 15.46 5.42
CA GLN A 40 4.85 14.22 4.90
C GLN A 40 3.91 13.01 4.99
N GLU A 41 2.69 13.20 5.48
CA GLU A 41 1.70 12.14 5.63
C GLU A 41 0.63 12.21 4.53
N TRP A 42 0.12 11.06 4.13
CA TRP A 42 -1.18 10.90 3.50
C TRP A 42 -2.19 10.53 4.57
N VAL A 43 -3.26 11.31 4.68
CA VAL A 43 -4.31 11.09 5.67
C VAL A 43 -5.59 10.74 4.94
N ALA A 44 -6.17 9.61 5.29
CA ALA A 44 -7.39 9.10 4.66
C ALA A 44 -8.35 8.52 5.71
N ARG A 45 -9.54 8.11 5.26
CA ARG A 45 -10.33 7.13 5.99
C ARG A 45 -9.73 5.76 5.79
N ASN A 46 -9.84 4.90 6.80
CA ASN A 46 -9.42 3.52 6.64
C ASN A 46 -10.56 2.69 6.00
N PRO A 47 -10.40 2.16 4.77
CA PRO A 47 -11.48 1.42 4.10
C PRO A 47 -11.74 0.04 4.71
N THR A 48 -10.84 -0.49 5.55
CA THR A 48 -11.00 -1.82 6.18
C THR A 48 -11.79 -1.76 7.48
N ARG A 49 -12.19 -0.55 7.92
CA ARG A 49 -13.08 -0.32 9.06
C ARG A 49 -14.34 0.44 8.61
N ALA A 50 -15.40 0.41 9.43
CA ALA A 50 -16.58 1.24 9.24
C ALA A 50 -16.30 2.72 9.62
N ASP A 51 -15.33 3.33 8.94
CA ASP A 51 -14.82 4.65 9.26
C ASP A 51 -15.80 5.77 8.86
N ARG A 52 -16.08 6.68 9.79
CA ARG A 52 -16.91 7.85 9.53
C ARG A 52 -16.10 9.13 9.39
N HIS A 53 -14.86 9.20 9.87
CA HIS A 53 -14.06 10.43 9.89
C HIS A 53 -12.59 10.17 9.55
N PRO A 54 -12.01 10.89 8.58
CA PRO A 54 -10.58 10.81 8.32
C PRO A 54 -9.76 11.31 9.52
N GLY A 55 -8.55 10.78 9.71
CA GLY A 55 -7.59 11.36 10.67
C GLY A 55 -6.70 10.36 11.40
N SER A 56 -7.22 9.16 11.73
CA SER A 56 -6.44 8.15 12.44
C SER A 56 -5.63 7.25 11.51
N PHE A 57 -6.00 7.17 10.22
CA PHE A 57 -5.26 6.39 9.24
C PHE A 57 -4.27 7.28 8.49
N LYS A 58 -2.99 7.03 8.74
CA LYS A 58 -1.89 7.89 8.31
C LYS A 58 -0.80 7.04 7.69
N ILE A 59 -0.27 7.53 6.56
CA ILE A 59 0.81 6.91 5.81
C ILE A 59 1.93 7.92 5.63
N ASN A 60 3.13 7.61 6.09
CA ASN A 60 4.31 8.41 5.81
C ASN A 60 4.74 8.18 4.35
N MET A 61 4.62 9.22 3.52
CA MET A 61 4.91 9.10 2.09
C MET A 61 6.41 8.95 1.78
N LYS A 62 7.30 9.24 2.74
CA LYS A 62 8.74 9.10 2.57
C LYS A 62 9.23 7.71 2.91
N THR A 63 8.68 7.10 3.96
CA THR A 63 9.16 5.80 4.47
C THR A 63 8.27 4.63 4.13
N GLY A 64 7.00 4.86 3.78
CA GLY A 64 6.03 3.78 3.58
C GLY A 64 5.39 3.26 4.87
N TYR A 65 5.81 3.77 6.04
CA TYR A 65 5.20 3.40 7.32
C TYR A 65 3.77 3.89 7.39
N TRP A 66 2.89 3.06 7.91
CA TRP A 66 1.49 3.42 8.07
C TRP A 66 0.93 2.88 9.38
N ALA A 67 -0.08 3.55 9.89
CA ALA A 67 -0.82 3.12 11.07
C ALA A 67 -2.26 3.62 11.01
N ASP A 68 -3.19 2.81 11.56
CA ASP A 68 -4.46 3.30 12.07
C ASP A 68 -4.40 3.42 13.59
N PHE A 69 -4.30 4.66 14.08
CA PHE A 69 -4.20 4.96 15.51
C PHE A 69 -5.45 4.59 16.31
N ALA A 70 -6.57 4.27 15.66
CA ALA A 70 -7.78 3.83 16.36
C ALA A 70 -7.83 2.31 16.62
N THR A 71 -7.21 1.50 15.75
CA THR A 71 -7.23 0.03 15.86
C THR A 71 -5.86 -0.56 16.23
N SER A 72 -4.81 0.26 16.25
CA SER A 72 -3.41 -0.16 16.42
C SER A 72 -2.85 -0.98 15.24
N ASP A 73 -3.60 -1.14 14.15
CA ASP A 73 -3.09 -1.71 12.90
C ASP A 73 -1.95 -0.84 12.36
N ARG A 74 -0.89 -1.48 11.87
CA ARG A 74 0.29 -0.79 11.36
C ARG A 74 1.11 -1.69 10.44
N GLY A 75 1.91 -1.06 9.60
CA GLY A 75 2.86 -1.74 8.74
C GLY A 75 4.06 -0.88 8.38
N GLY A 76 5.10 -1.55 7.90
CA GLY A 76 6.43 -0.99 7.72
C GLY A 76 6.78 -0.61 6.27
N ASP A 77 5.89 -0.82 5.32
CA ASP A 77 6.23 -0.62 3.90
C ASP A 77 5.00 -0.58 2.98
N PRO A 78 5.15 -0.12 1.72
CA PRO A 78 4.06 -0.06 0.75
C PRO A 78 3.40 -1.42 0.44
N VAL A 79 4.17 -2.51 0.39
CA VAL A 79 3.62 -3.86 0.18
C VAL A 79 2.69 -4.25 1.32
N SER A 80 3.07 -3.99 2.57
CA SER A 80 2.26 -4.26 3.76
C SER A 80 0.99 -3.39 3.78
N LEU A 81 1.07 -2.15 3.30
CA LEU A 81 -0.10 -1.28 3.15
C LEU A 81 -1.07 -1.85 2.11
N TYR A 82 -0.57 -2.22 0.93
CA TYR A 82 -1.40 -2.81 -0.12
C TYR A 82 -2.05 -4.11 0.34
N ALA A 83 -1.28 -4.97 1.02
CA ALA A 83 -1.77 -6.20 1.62
C ALA A 83 -2.92 -5.95 2.60
N TYR A 84 -2.77 -4.95 3.48
CA TYR A 84 -3.80 -4.56 4.44
C TYR A 84 -5.07 -4.05 3.75
N LEU A 85 -4.93 -3.13 2.80
CA LEU A 85 -6.06 -2.52 2.09
C LEU A 85 -6.87 -3.54 1.27
N ASN A 86 -6.22 -4.57 0.75
CA ASN A 86 -6.86 -5.59 -0.09
C ASN A 86 -7.19 -6.90 0.65
N GLY A 87 -6.79 -7.04 1.92
CA GLY A 87 -7.02 -8.26 2.69
C GLY A 87 -6.27 -9.49 2.14
N VAL A 88 -5.09 -9.29 1.55
CA VAL A 88 -4.27 -10.36 0.94
C VAL A 88 -2.95 -10.56 1.67
N SER A 89 -2.27 -11.69 1.41
CA SER A 89 -0.91 -11.90 1.91
C SER A 89 0.08 -10.90 1.30
N GLN A 90 1.18 -10.60 2.00
CA GLN A 90 2.24 -9.73 1.44
C GLN A 90 2.86 -10.30 0.16
N VAL A 91 2.95 -11.63 0.04
CA VAL A 91 3.39 -12.32 -1.19
C VAL A 91 2.46 -12.00 -2.35
N GLN A 92 1.15 -12.07 -2.13
CA GLN A 92 0.17 -11.72 -3.15
C GLN A 92 0.22 -10.23 -3.48
N ALA A 93 0.26 -9.36 -2.46
CA ALA A 93 0.39 -7.92 -2.65
C ALA A 93 1.60 -7.54 -3.50
N ALA A 94 2.77 -8.13 -3.22
CA ALA A 94 3.98 -7.87 -4.01
C ALA A 94 3.82 -8.32 -5.47
N ARG A 95 3.12 -9.43 -5.73
CA ARG A 95 2.82 -9.87 -7.11
C ARG A 95 1.88 -8.90 -7.80
N ASP A 96 0.79 -8.50 -7.14
CA ASP A 96 -0.18 -7.56 -7.69
C ASP A 96 0.48 -6.21 -8.03
N LEU A 97 1.39 -5.74 -7.17
CA LEU A 97 2.16 -4.52 -7.40
C LEU A 97 3.09 -4.61 -8.62
N VAL A 98 3.68 -5.78 -8.88
CA VAL A 98 4.48 -5.96 -10.10
C VAL A 98 3.59 -6.08 -11.34
N GLU A 99 2.55 -6.92 -11.28
CA GLU A 99 1.73 -7.28 -12.44
C GLU A 99 0.75 -6.19 -12.85
N THR A 100 0.14 -5.50 -11.88
CA THR A 100 -0.91 -4.49 -12.14
C THR A 100 -0.31 -3.09 -12.19
N TRP A 101 0.69 -2.82 -11.35
CA TRP A 101 1.23 -1.47 -11.18
C TRP A 101 2.61 -1.29 -11.82
N GLY A 102 3.26 -2.36 -12.27
CA GLY A 102 4.57 -2.28 -12.93
C GLY A 102 5.72 -1.92 -11.98
N MET A 103 5.61 -2.24 -10.69
CA MET A 103 6.59 -1.86 -9.66
C MET A 103 7.79 -2.82 -9.65
N ILE A 104 8.87 -2.50 -10.38
CA ILE A 104 10.15 -3.23 -10.38
C ILE A 104 11.34 -2.33 -10.69
#